data_AF-A0A357IVH0-F1
#
_entry.id   AF-A0A357IVH0-F1
#
_cell.length_a   1.000
_cell.length_b   1.000
_cell.length_c   1.000
_cell.angle_alpha   90.00
_cell.angle_beta   90.00
_cell.angle_gamma   90.00
#
_symmetry.space_group_name_H-M   'P 1'
#
loop_
_entity.id
_entity.type
_entity.pdbx_description
1 polymer ?
#
loop_
_entity_poly.entity_id
_entity_poly.type
_entity_poly.pdbx_seq_one_letter_code
_entity_poly.pdbx_strand_id
1 'polypeptide(L)'
;MYRSVLILSVLFAAISAGTLLVPIPVGWQFLILVLLFAGLFGGHSFRNRHRWPELWRIWLFSTLVSIFQVLPDWFLSAVLGVLVFPEDGLFKFGNVSGYMAGLWAIPFFFILLASRFYQSSYSSTQWLTHGTEFKAALVAASVAILIFGFSEATLWTLGSWYARDVMMIGHIAVYVLIPEFLLGFFLYQYFHESQNRGGWIQLYNAIKVSILYTGSLALSYLFLEKVA
;
A
#
# COMPACT_ATOMS: atom_id res chain seq x y z
N MET A 1 -13.96 4.25 17.68
CA MET A 1 -13.00 4.02 16.58
C MET A 1 -13.50 2.90 15.69
N TYR A 2 -13.49 1.65 16.17
CA TYR A 2 -13.82 0.44 15.40
C TYR A 2 -15.12 0.50 14.60
N ARG A 3 -16.24 0.90 15.23
CA ARG A 3 -17.53 1.04 14.53
C ARG A 3 -17.46 2.03 13.36
N SER A 4 -16.82 3.18 13.54
CA SER A 4 -16.67 4.19 12.50
C SER A 4 -15.81 3.69 11.35
N VAL A 5 -14.69 3.04 11.66
CA VAL A 5 -13.78 2.44 10.68
C VAL A 5 -14.50 1.35 9.88
N LEU A 6 -15.25 0.47 10.54
CA LEU A 6 -16.03 -0.57 9.87
C LEU A 6 -17.07 0.01 8.91
N ILE A 7 -17.84 1.01 9.36
CA ILE A 7 -18.83 1.69 8.50
C ILE A 7 -18.15 2.31 7.28
N LEU A 8 -17.02 3.00 7.47
CA LEU A 8 -16.27 3.60 6.37
C LEU A 8 -15.69 2.54 5.42
N SER A 9 -15.19 1.42 5.94
CA SER A 9 -14.71 0.31 5.11
C SER A 9 -15.82 -0.31 4.27
N VAL A 10 -16.99 -0.55 4.84
CA VAL A 10 -18.15 -1.08 4.11
C VAL A 10 -18.62 -0.08 3.05
N LEU A 11 -18.73 1.20 3.41
CA LEU A 11 -19.12 2.25 2.47
C LEU A 11 -18.11 2.39 1.33
N PHE A 12 -16.81 2.41 1.65
CA PHE A 12 -15.74 2.48 0.66
C PHE A 12 -15.76 1.27 -0.26
N ALA A 13 -15.90 0.05 0.28
CA ALA A 13 -15.99 -1.17 -0.53
C ALA A 13 -17.19 -1.14 -1.48
N ALA A 14 -18.37 -0.72 -1.00
CA ALA A 14 -19.58 -0.63 -1.82
C ALA A 14 -19.44 0.38 -2.95
N ILE A 15 -18.90 1.58 -2.65
CA ILE A 15 -18.67 2.61 -3.68
C ILE A 15 -17.59 2.15 -4.65
N SER A 16 -16.49 1.55 -4.16
CA SER A 16 -15.42 1.04 -5.02
C SER A 16 -15.93 -0.03 -5.99
N ALA A 17 -16.73 -0.98 -5.51
CA ALA A 17 -17.37 -1.96 -6.38
C ALA A 17 -18.26 -1.29 -7.44
N GLY A 18 -19.05 -0.29 -7.04
CA GLY A 18 -19.84 0.51 -7.98
C GLY A 18 -18.99 1.22 -9.02
N THR A 19 -17.91 1.89 -8.61
CA THR A 19 -17.00 2.64 -9.50
C THR A 19 -16.32 1.72 -10.52
N LEU A 20 -15.88 0.53 -10.10
CA LEU A 20 -15.21 -0.44 -10.98
C LEU A 20 -16.14 -1.05 -12.03
N LEU A 21 -17.47 -0.98 -11.83
CA LEU A 21 -18.47 -1.43 -12.81
C LEU A 21 -18.85 -0.34 -13.83
N VAL A 22 -18.44 0.92 -13.61
CA VAL A 22 -18.74 2.02 -14.54
C VAL A 22 -17.82 1.93 -15.76
N PRO A 23 -18.33 2.00 -17.00
CA PRO A 23 -17.52 1.88 -18.22
C PRO A 23 -16.78 3.19 -18.56
N ILE A 24 -15.93 3.65 -17.66
CA ILE A 24 -14.98 4.74 -17.86
C ILE A 24 -13.55 4.17 -17.91
N PRO A 25 -12.57 4.90 -18.47
CA PRO A 25 -11.19 4.40 -18.51
C PRO A 25 -10.67 4.09 -17.11
N VAL A 26 -9.94 2.98 -17.00
CA VAL A 26 -9.52 2.35 -15.75
C VAL A 26 -8.69 3.31 -14.88
N GLY A 27 -7.88 4.17 -15.50
CA GLY A 27 -7.10 5.16 -14.78
C GLY A 27 -7.97 6.17 -14.03
N TRP A 28 -9.12 6.54 -14.59
CA TRP A 28 -10.09 7.39 -13.90
C TRP A 28 -10.82 6.65 -12.78
N GLN A 29 -11.14 5.37 -12.96
CA GLN A 29 -11.73 4.55 -11.89
C GLN A 29 -10.82 4.55 -10.65
N PHE A 30 -9.54 4.19 -10.82
CA PHE A 30 -8.59 4.15 -9.71
C PHE A 30 -8.32 5.53 -9.11
N LEU A 31 -8.23 6.59 -9.92
CA LEU A 31 -8.11 7.95 -9.39
C LEU A 31 -9.31 8.32 -8.51
N ILE A 32 -10.53 7.98 -8.92
CA ILE A 32 -11.73 8.18 -8.09
C ILE A 32 -11.61 7.40 -6.78
N LEU A 33 -11.14 6.15 -6.80
CA LEU A 33 -10.94 5.36 -5.57
C LEU A 33 -9.92 6.00 -4.63
N VAL A 34 -8.82 6.53 -5.17
CA VAL A 34 -7.79 7.24 -4.40
C VAL A 34 -8.37 8.50 -3.74
N LEU A 35 -9.10 9.32 -4.51
CA LEU A 35 -9.73 10.53 -4.00
C LEU A 35 -10.83 10.22 -2.98
N LEU A 36 -11.61 9.17 -3.21
CA LEU A 36 -12.63 8.68 -2.28
C LEU A 36 -11.99 8.21 -0.97
N PHE A 37 -10.91 7.44 -1.04
CA PHE A 37 -10.17 7.00 0.14
C PHE A 37 -9.62 8.20 0.92
N ALA A 38 -8.99 9.15 0.25
CA ALA A 38 -8.47 10.38 0.86
C ALA A 38 -9.60 11.20 1.53
N GLY A 39 -10.74 11.36 0.86
CA GLY A 39 -11.89 12.09 1.39
C GLY A 39 -12.52 11.39 2.60
N LEU A 40 -12.84 10.09 2.49
CA LEU A 40 -13.50 9.33 3.54
C LEU A 40 -12.57 9.07 4.72
N PHE A 41 -11.45 8.39 4.51
CA PHE A 41 -10.54 7.99 5.58
C PHE A 41 -9.65 9.15 6.03
N GLY A 42 -9.10 9.93 5.11
CA GLY A 42 -8.29 11.10 5.46
C GLY A 42 -9.12 12.18 6.15
N GLY A 43 -10.29 12.52 5.59
CA GLY A 43 -11.21 13.48 6.21
C GLY A 43 -11.71 13.05 7.58
N HIS A 44 -12.11 11.77 7.74
CA HIS A 44 -12.53 11.24 9.03
C HIS A 44 -11.39 11.22 10.07
N SER A 45 -10.19 10.79 9.65
CA SER A 45 -9.02 10.70 10.53
C SER A 45 -8.56 12.09 10.97
N PHE A 46 -8.56 13.07 10.06
CA PHE A 46 -8.20 14.45 10.37
C PHE A 46 -9.18 15.09 11.36
N ARG A 47 -10.49 14.91 11.14
CA ARG A 47 -11.53 15.46 12.02
C ARG A 47 -11.46 14.88 13.43
N ASN A 48 -11.08 13.61 13.54
CA ASN A 48 -11.01 12.89 14.82
C ASN A 48 -9.57 12.78 15.36
N ARG A 49 -8.60 13.52 14.82
CA ARG A 49 -7.17 13.40 15.17
C ARG A 49 -6.84 13.58 16.65
N HIS A 50 -7.65 14.34 17.39
CA HIS A 50 -7.47 14.51 18.84
C HIS A 50 -8.03 13.33 19.64
N ARG A 51 -9.08 12.67 19.11
CA ARG A 51 -9.73 11.53 19.76
C ARG A 51 -9.03 10.21 19.45
N TRP A 52 -8.62 10.03 18.19
CA TRP A 52 -7.96 8.84 17.65
C TRP A 52 -6.72 9.25 16.85
N PRO A 53 -5.65 9.73 17.52
CA PRO A 53 -4.45 10.22 16.85
C PRO A 53 -3.76 9.16 15.99
N GLU A 54 -3.92 7.87 16.33
CA GLU A 54 -3.37 6.77 15.56
C GLU A 54 -3.92 6.70 14.13
N LEU A 55 -5.21 6.95 13.92
CA LEU A 55 -5.82 6.86 12.58
C LEU A 55 -5.25 7.93 11.65
N TRP A 56 -5.09 9.14 12.16
CA TRP A 56 -4.48 10.23 11.40
C TRP A 56 -3.03 9.93 11.05
N ARG A 57 -2.25 9.41 12.01
CA ARG A 57 -0.84 9.06 11.80
C ARG A 57 -0.68 7.92 10.80
N ILE A 58 -1.53 6.90 10.88
CA ILE A 58 -1.56 5.80 9.91
C ILE A 58 -1.85 6.35 8.52
N TRP A 59 -2.95 7.11 8.35
CA TRP A 59 -3.32 7.68 7.05
C TRP A 59 -2.22 8.56 6.45
N LEU A 60 -1.63 9.43 7.26
CA LEU A 60 -0.56 10.32 6.81
C LEU A 60 0.67 9.53 6.36
N PHE A 61 1.13 8.56 7.17
CA PHE A 61 2.30 7.77 6.83
C PHE A 61 2.06 6.89 5.60
N SER A 62 0.90 6.23 5.50
CA SER A 62 0.50 5.44 4.32
C SER A 62 0.48 6.29 3.05
N THR A 63 -0.03 7.52 3.13
CA THR A 63 -0.06 8.44 1.99
C THR A 63 1.35 8.89 1.58
N LEU A 64 2.22 9.21 2.55
CA LEU A 64 3.61 9.56 2.27
C LEU A 64 4.36 8.41 1.60
N VAL A 65 4.23 7.19 2.12
CA VAL A 65 4.87 6.00 1.53
C VAL A 65 4.34 5.75 0.13
N SER A 66 3.02 5.87 -0.09
CA SER A 66 2.37 5.68 -1.38
C SER A 66 2.95 6.57 -2.49
N ILE A 67 3.24 7.83 -2.19
CA ILE A 67 3.82 8.77 -3.16
C ILE A 67 5.17 8.23 -3.68
N PHE A 68 5.97 7.62 -2.80
CA PHE A 68 7.25 7.05 -3.17
C PHE A 68 7.15 5.64 -3.79
N GLN A 69 5.99 5.00 -3.79
CA GLN A 69 5.81 3.69 -4.47
C GLN A 69 5.79 3.79 -6.00
N VAL A 70 5.69 5.00 -6.56
CA VAL A 70 5.93 5.21 -8.00
C VAL A 70 7.34 4.74 -8.40
N LEU A 71 8.33 4.84 -7.50
CA LEU A 71 9.72 4.45 -7.78
C LEU A 71 9.89 2.93 -8.02
N PRO A 72 9.45 2.02 -7.14
CA PRO A 72 9.50 0.58 -7.40
C PRO A 72 8.70 0.20 -8.63
N ASP A 73 7.49 0.75 -8.84
CA ASP A 73 6.69 0.48 -10.04
C ASP A 73 7.41 0.91 -11.32
N TRP A 74 8.09 2.05 -11.26
CA TRP A 74 8.88 2.56 -12.38
C TRP A 74 10.14 1.72 -12.62
N PHE A 75 10.79 1.24 -11.55
CA PHE A 75 11.91 0.31 -11.66
C PHE A 75 11.49 -1.03 -12.31
N LEU A 76 10.38 -1.62 -11.87
CA LEU A 76 9.87 -2.87 -12.43
C LEU A 76 9.49 -2.71 -13.92
N SER A 77 8.89 -1.58 -14.28
CA SER A 77 8.40 -1.34 -15.64
C SER A 77 9.46 -0.85 -16.62
N ALA A 78 10.36 0.03 -16.21
CA ALA A 78 11.34 0.66 -17.10
C ALA A 78 12.73 -0.02 -17.06
N VAL A 79 13.15 -0.54 -15.91
CA VAL A 79 14.49 -1.14 -15.75
C VAL A 79 14.44 -2.64 -15.94
N LEU A 80 13.55 -3.33 -15.23
CA LEU A 80 13.41 -4.78 -15.37
C LEU A 80 12.53 -5.17 -16.57
N GLY A 81 11.60 -4.30 -16.96
CA GLY A 81 10.70 -4.54 -18.09
C GLY A 81 9.66 -5.63 -17.85
N VAL A 82 9.45 -6.05 -16.60
CA VAL A 82 8.59 -7.18 -16.19
C VAL A 82 7.18 -6.76 -15.81
N LEU A 83 6.95 -5.45 -15.58
CA LEU A 83 5.65 -4.90 -15.21
C LEU A 83 5.16 -3.96 -16.32
N VAL A 84 3.94 -4.19 -16.80
CA VAL A 84 3.35 -3.37 -17.88
C VAL A 84 2.14 -2.62 -17.36
N PHE A 85 2.12 -1.31 -17.64
CA PHE A 85 0.98 -0.42 -17.42
C PHE A 85 0.35 -0.03 -18.77
N PRO A 86 -0.78 -0.63 -19.16
CA PRO A 86 -1.49 -0.29 -20.39
C PRO A 86 -1.94 1.18 -20.44
N GLU A 87 -2.36 1.63 -21.61
CA GLU A 87 -3.04 2.93 -21.72
C GLU A 87 -4.39 2.88 -21.01
N ASP A 88 -4.56 3.76 -20.02
CA ASP A 88 -5.68 3.72 -19.07
C ASP A 88 -6.48 5.02 -19.03
N GLY A 89 -6.16 5.97 -19.92
CA GLY A 89 -6.83 7.26 -20.08
C GLY A 89 -6.41 8.34 -19.08
N LEU A 90 -5.41 8.09 -18.23
CA LEU A 90 -4.85 9.06 -17.29
C LEU A 90 -3.38 9.39 -17.66
N PHE A 91 -2.85 10.49 -17.10
CA PHE A 91 -1.44 10.84 -17.25
C PHE A 91 -0.52 9.80 -16.59
N LYS A 92 0.72 9.68 -17.07
CA LYS A 92 1.73 8.75 -16.57
C LYS A 92 3.02 9.46 -16.15
N PHE A 93 3.70 8.91 -15.14
CA PHE A 93 5.08 9.23 -14.77
C PHE A 93 6.01 8.21 -15.43
N GLY A 94 6.58 8.57 -16.59
CA GLY A 94 7.25 7.57 -17.42
C GLY A 94 6.24 6.51 -17.85
N ASN A 95 6.43 5.27 -17.40
CA ASN A 95 5.53 4.16 -17.70
C ASN A 95 4.39 4.00 -16.68
N VAL A 96 4.51 4.60 -15.48
CA VAL A 96 3.61 4.32 -14.35
C VAL A 96 2.41 5.27 -14.35
N SER A 97 1.21 4.74 -14.19
CA SER A 97 -0.02 5.53 -14.14
C SER A 97 -0.08 6.49 -12.95
N GLY A 98 -0.55 7.72 -13.17
CA GLY A 98 -0.52 8.80 -12.19
C GLY A 98 -1.25 8.50 -10.87
N TYR A 99 -2.31 7.67 -10.92
CA TYR A 99 -3.04 7.27 -9.71
C TYR A 99 -2.21 6.41 -8.75
N MET A 100 -1.13 5.76 -9.23
CA MET A 100 -0.30 4.89 -8.39
C MET A 100 0.33 5.63 -7.22
N ALA A 101 0.66 6.92 -7.39
CA ALA A 101 1.16 7.74 -6.29
C ALA A 101 0.22 7.78 -5.07
N GLY A 102 -1.08 7.57 -5.25
CA GLY A 102 -2.06 7.49 -4.16
C GLY A 102 -2.67 6.11 -3.92
N LEU A 103 -2.63 5.20 -4.91
CA LEU A 103 -3.30 3.91 -4.81
C LEU A 103 -2.76 3.04 -3.68
N TRP A 104 -1.44 3.02 -3.52
CA TRP A 104 -0.74 2.27 -2.48
C TRP A 104 -1.11 2.72 -1.05
N ALA A 105 -1.65 3.93 -0.87
CA ALA A 105 -2.07 4.41 0.45
C ALA A 105 -3.21 3.56 1.03
N ILE A 106 -4.08 3.01 0.17
CA ILE A 106 -5.22 2.18 0.56
C ILE A 106 -4.74 0.89 1.24
N PRO A 107 -3.95 0.00 0.60
CA PRO A 107 -3.48 -1.22 1.25
C PRO A 107 -2.60 -0.92 2.46
N PHE A 108 -1.70 0.07 2.40
CA PHE A 108 -0.85 0.43 3.54
C PHE A 108 -1.64 0.85 4.77
N PHE A 109 -2.74 1.58 4.58
CA PHE A 109 -3.60 1.97 5.68
C PHE A 109 -4.20 0.75 6.38
N PHE A 110 -4.72 -0.21 5.62
CA PHE A 110 -5.32 -1.42 6.16
C PHE A 110 -4.29 -2.37 6.79
N ILE A 111 -3.07 -2.45 6.26
CA ILE A 111 -1.96 -3.22 6.84
C ILE A 111 -1.60 -2.69 8.24
N LEU A 112 -1.41 -1.37 8.38
CA LEU A 112 -1.10 -0.75 9.66
C LEU A 112 -2.29 -0.81 10.63
N LEU A 113 -3.50 -0.64 10.12
CA LEU A 113 -4.72 -0.76 10.92
C LEU A 113 -4.92 -2.19 11.47
N ALA A 114 -4.60 -3.23 10.69
CA ALA A 114 -4.65 -4.61 11.17
C ALA A 114 -3.67 -4.84 12.33
N SER A 115 -2.46 -4.28 12.24
CA SER A 115 -1.47 -4.31 13.33
C SER A 115 -1.97 -3.58 14.57
N ARG A 116 -2.65 -2.43 14.39
CA ARG A 116 -3.32 -1.71 15.48
C ARG A 116 -4.42 -2.53 16.15
N PHE A 117 -5.19 -3.29 15.38
CA PHE A 117 -6.25 -4.17 15.90
C PHE A 117 -5.69 -5.38 16.66
N TYR A 118 -4.59 -5.96 16.18
CA TYR A 118 -3.87 -7.00 16.92
C TYR A 118 -3.44 -6.50 18.32
N GLN A 119 -2.97 -5.26 18.41
CA GLN A 119 -2.61 -4.60 19.67
C GLN A 119 -3.76 -3.77 20.29
N SER A 120 -5.02 -4.22 20.13
CA SER A 120 -6.21 -3.47 20.58
C SER A 120 -6.26 -3.20 22.09
N SER A 121 -5.53 -3.97 22.90
CA SER A 121 -5.39 -3.75 24.35
C SER A 121 -4.65 -2.46 24.70
N TYR A 122 -3.81 -1.94 23.81
CA TYR A 122 -3.14 -0.65 24.02
C TYR A 122 -4.09 0.51 23.78
N SER A 123 -4.02 1.51 24.67
CA SER A 123 -4.56 2.84 24.38
C SER A 123 -3.86 3.46 23.17
N SER A 124 -4.48 4.47 22.55
CA SER A 124 -3.92 5.18 21.41
C SER A 124 -2.51 5.71 21.66
N THR A 125 -2.29 6.33 22.83
CA THR A 125 -0.97 6.85 23.21
C THR A 125 0.03 5.73 23.39
N GLN A 126 -0.33 4.68 24.14
CA GLN A 126 0.55 3.53 24.35
C GLN A 126 0.98 2.90 23.04
N TRP A 127 0.03 2.63 22.13
CA TRP A 127 0.33 2.02 20.83
C TRP A 127 1.32 2.85 20.02
N LEU A 128 1.15 4.17 19.99
CA LEU A 128 2.05 5.08 19.28
C LEU A 128 3.44 5.18 19.93
N THR A 129 3.57 4.95 21.24
CA THR A 129 4.84 5.09 21.97
C THR A 129 5.55 3.77 22.25
N HIS A 130 4.87 2.62 22.12
CA HIS A 130 5.38 1.32 22.57
C HIS A 130 6.62 0.82 21.78
N GLY A 131 6.97 1.48 20.68
CA GLY A 131 8.04 1.06 19.80
C GLY A 131 7.57 -0.08 18.88
N THR A 132 8.53 -0.85 18.36
CA THR A 132 8.27 -1.90 17.39
C THR A 132 8.14 -3.26 18.06
N GLU A 133 7.03 -3.96 17.80
CA GLU A 133 6.86 -5.35 18.24
C GLU A 133 7.00 -6.30 17.04
N PHE A 134 7.85 -7.32 17.17
CA PHE A 134 8.09 -8.29 16.10
C PHE A 134 6.80 -9.01 15.64
N LYS A 135 5.93 -9.40 16.58
CA LYS A 135 4.66 -10.09 16.24
C LYS A 135 3.70 -9.20 15.47
N ALA A 136 3.59 -7.92 15.85
CA ALA A 136 2.76 -6.97 15.11
C ALA A 136 3.33 -6.69 13.72
N ALA A 137 4.66 -6.65 13.57
CA ALA A 137 5.31 -6.57 12.26
C ALA A 137 5.01 -7.81 11.39
N LEU A 138 4.97 -9.01 11.98
CA LEU A 138 4.54 -10.23 11.27
C LEU A 138 3.07 -10.16 10.85
N VAL A 139 2.17 -9.63 11.69
CA VAL A 139 0.77 -9.40 11.30
C VAL A 139 0.70 -8.46 10.09
N ALA A 140 1.45 -7.36 10.10
CA ALA A 140 1.53 -6.43 8.97
C ALA A 140 2.02 -7.14 7.69
N ALA A 141 3.08 -7.95 7.81
CA ALA A 141 3.67 -8.69 6.71
C ALA A 141 2.70 -9.73 6.11
N SER A 142 2.00 -10.48 6.96
CA SER A 142 0.98 -11.45 6.52
C SER A 142 -0.20 -10.77 5.82
N VAL A 143 -0.69 -9.66 6.37
CA VAL A 143 -1.79 -8.89 5.75
C VAL A 143 -1.35 -8.28 4.42
N ALA A 144 -0.09 -7.85 4.30
CA ALA A 144 0.47 -7.36 3.04
C ALA A 144 0.46 -8.44 1.96
N ILE A 145 1.00 -9.65 2.23
CA ILE A 145 0.92 -10.77 1.28
C ILE A 145 -0.54 -11.02 0.85
N LEU A 146 -1.48 -11.05 1.81
CA LEU A 146 -2.87 -11.36 1.49
C LEU A 146 -3.48 -10.31 0.57
N ILE A 147 -3.25 -9.03 0.84
CA ILE A 147 -3.81 -7.93 0.04
C ILE A 147 -3.17 -7.90 -1.35
N PHE A 148 -1.84 -7.93 -1.42
CA PHE A 148 -1.13 -7.81 -2.68
C PHE A 148 -1.19 -9.08 -3.53
N GLY A 149 -1.05 -10.27 -2.94
CA GLY A 149 -1.26 -11.52 -3.64
C GLY A 149 -2.68 -11.66 -4.21
N PHE A 150 -3.70 -11.19 -3.49
CA PHE A 150 -5.08 -11.13 -4.02
C PHE A 150 -5.21 -10.09 -5.15
N SER A 151 -4.52 -8.96 -5.03
CA SER A 151 -4.49 -7.90 -6.05
C SER A 151 -3.86 -8.40 -7.35
N GLU A 152 -2.71 -9.08 -7.28
CA GLU A 152 -2.04 -9.72 -8.42
C GLU A 152 -2.93 -10.79 -9.08
N ALA A 153 -3.66 -11.58 -8.28
CA ALA A 153 -4.56 -12.60 -8.79
C ALA A 153 -5.79 -12.05 -9.55
N THR A 154 -6.20 -10.80 -9.31
CA THR A 154 -7.50 -10.29 -9.74
C THR A 154 -7.44 -9.04 -10.62
N LEU A 155 -6.51 -8.11 -10.38
CA LEU A 155 -6.55 -6.77 -11.00
C LEU A 155 -6.11 -6.75 -12.46
N TRP A 156 -5.47 -7.81 -12.95
CA TRP A 156 -5.18 -7.98 -14.38
C TRP A 156 -6.47 -7.95 -15.23
N THR A 157 -7.61 -8.37 -14.66
CA THR A 157 -8.92 -8.35 -15.35
C THR A 157 -9.43 -6.93 -15.64
N LEU A 158 -8.96 -5.94 -14.87
CA LEU A 158 -9.31 -4.55 -15.04
C LEU A 158 -8.38 -3.83 -16.02
N GLY A 159 -7.36 -4.50 -16.57
CA GLY A 159 -6.41 -3.86 -17.51
C GLY A 159 -5.54 -2.76 -16.88
N SER A 160 -5.33 -2.83 -15.56
CA SER A 160 -4.59 -1.82 -14.80
C SER A 160 -3.07 -2.01 -14.87
N TRP A 161 -2.62 -3.20 -14.51
CA TRP A 161 -1.24 -3.66 -14.73
C TRP A 161 -1.25 -5.17 -14.91
N TYR A 162 -0.17 -5.71 -15.47
CA TYR A 162 0.09 -7.13 -15.50
C TYR A 162 1.61 -7.40 -15.56
N ALA A 163 2.01 -8.54 -15.00
CA ALA A 163 3.36 -9.05 -15.09
C ALA A 163 3.59 -9.75 -16.44
N ARG A 164 4.82 -9.72 -16.94
CA ARG A 164 5.27 -10.47 -18.12
C ARG A 164 6.69 -10.98 -17.95
N ASP A 165 7.04 -12.02 -18.70
CA ASP A 165 8.40 -12.55 -18.81
C ASP A 165 9.03 -12.94 -17.46
N VAL A 166 8.20 -13.46 -16.54
CA VAL A 166 8.58 -13.92 -15.20
C VAL A 166 7.82 -15.19 -14.82
N MET A 167 8.32 -15.92 -13.83
CA MET A 167 7.65 -17.06 -13.26
C MET A 167 6.33 -16.65 -12.59
N MET A 168 5.23 -17.27 -13.02
CA MET A 168 3.89 -17.01 -12.52
C MET A 168 3.22 -18.28 -12.02
N ILE A 169 2.46 -18.17 -10.93
CA ILE A 169 1.48 -19.17 -10.50
C ILE A 169 0.09 -18.57 -10.76
N GLY A 170 -0.58 -19.04 -11.80
CA GLY A 170 -1.76 -18.36 -12.33
C GLY A 170 -1.38 -16.99 -12.88
N HIS A 171 -1.90 -15.92 -12.28
CA HIS A 171 -1.57 -14.53 -12.63
C HIS A 171 -0.61 -13.87 -11.62
N ILE A 172 -0.17 -14.60 -10.60
CA ILE A 172 0.66 -14.06 -9.52
C ILE A 172 2.13 -14.20 -9.91
N ALA A 173 2.85 -13.08 -10.02
CA ALA A 173 4.29 -13.07 -10.19
C ALA A 173 5.01 -13.51 -8.91
N VAL A 174 5.73 -14.65 -8.97
CA VAL A 174 6.29 -15.28 -7.77
C VAL A 174 7.36 -14.42 -7.12
N TYR A 175 8.16 -13.71 -7.92
CA TYR A 175 9.25 -12.88 -7.41
C TYR A 175 8.77 -11.71 -6.53
N VAL A 176 7.50 -11.31 -6.59
CA VAL A 176 6.96 -10.16 -5.85
C VAL A 176 6.53 -10.55 -4.42
N LEU A 177 6.22 -11.82 -4.16
CA LEU A 177 5.65 -12.27 -2.88
C LEU A 177 6.58 -12.04 -1.67
N ILE A 178 7.88 -12.33 -1.82
CA ILE A 178 8.86 -12.09 -0.74
C ILE A 178 9.02 -10.57 -0.49
N PRO A 179 9.23 -9.73 -1.52
CA PRO A 179 9.21 -8.28 -1.37
C PRO A 179 7.95 -7.72 -0.71
N GLU A 180 6.75 -8.21 -1.04
CA GLU A 180 5.48 -7.75 -0.45
C GLU A 180 5.35 -8.08 1.04
N PHE A 181 5.83 -9.26 1.44
CA PHE A 181 5.93 -9.62 2.85
C PHE A 181 6.83 -8.65 3.61
N LEU A 182 8.03 -8.41 3.08
CA LEU A 182 9.00 -7.49 3.66
C LEU A 182 8.50 -6.05 3.65
N LEU A 183 7.74 -5.65 2.63
CA LEU A 183 7.11 -4.34 2.55
C LEU A 183 6.15 -4.12 3.72
N GLY A 184 5.27 -5.08 4.02
CA GLY A 184 4.38 -5.02 5.19
C GLY A 184 5.16 -4.94 6.51
N PHE A 185 6.22 -5.74 6.64
CA PHE A 185 7.10 -5.72 7.82
C PHE A 185 7.77 -4.35 8.01
N PHE A 186 8.44 -3.82 6.99
CA PHE A 186 9.15 -2.55 7.04
C PHE A 186 8.19 -1.37 7.19
N LEU A 187 7.02 -1.41 6.57
CA LEU A 187 5.98 -0.39 6.73
C LEU A 187 5.62 -0.22 8.21
N TYR A 188 5.39 -1.32 8.93
CA TYR A 188 5.12 -1.27 10.37
C TYR A 188 6.31 -0.74 11.19
N GLN A 189 7.52 -1.25 10.92
CA GLN A 189 8.73 -0.86 11.65
C GLN A 189 8.99 0.65 11.52
N TYR A 190 9.01 1.15 10.30
CA TYR A 190 9.29 2.56 10.01
C TYR A 190 8.12 3.48 10.36
N PHE A 191 6.89 2.98 10.36
CA PHE A 191 5.77 3.70 10.96
C PHE A 191 6.07 3.98 12.43
N HIS A 192 6.38 2.95 13.23
CA HIS A 192 6.62 3.12 14.67
C HIS A 192 7.89 3.91 14.99
N GLU A 193 8.98 3.74 14.23
CA GLU A 193 10.19 4.57 14.37
C GLU A 193 9.90 6.06 14.14
N SER A 194 8.93 6.37 13.29
CA SER A 194 8.55 7.75 12.99
C SER A 194 7.66 8.38 14.07
N GLN A 195 7.11 7.58 14.99
CA GLN A 195 6.22 8.12 16.01
C GLN A 195 6.98 8.99 17.00
N ASN A 196 6.33 10.08 17.40
CA ASN A 196 6.89 11.13 18.27
C ASN A 196 8.13 11.86 17.71
N ARG A 197 8.43 11.69 16.42
CA ARG A 197 9.47 12.45 15.71
C ARG A 197 8.85 13.48 14.76
N GLY A 198 9.66 14.46 14.34
CA GLY A 198 9.23 15.51 13.42
C GLY A 198 8.84 14.98 12.03
N GLY A 199 8.10 15.77 11.25
CA GLY A 199 7.61 15.39 9.93
C GLY A 199 8.71 14.97 8.94
N TRP A 200 9.91 15.53 9.07
CA TRP A 200 11.09 15.13 8.27
C TRP A 200 11.50 13.67 8.49
N ILE A 201 11.36 13.15 9.71
CA ILE A 201 11.67 11.74 9.97
C ILE A 201 10.60 10.84 9.38
N GLN A 202 9.33 11.24 9.40
CA GLN A 202 8.26 10.50 8.71
C GLN A 202 8.53 10.44 7.21
N LEU A 203 8.92 11.56 6.59
CA LEU A 203 9.27 11.63 5.18
C LEU A 203 10.47 10.73 4.85
N TYR A 204 11.55 10.84 5.63
CA TYR A 204 12.75 10.02 5.47
C TYR A 204 12.45 8.51 5.60
N ASN A 205 11.64 8.13 6.58
CA ASN A 205 11.24 6.75 6.80
C ASN A 205 10.29 6.23 5.71
N ALA A 206 9.44 7.09 5.14
CA ALA A 206 8.63 6.73 3.98
C ALA A 206 9.49 6.42 2.74
N ILE A 207 10.54 7.22 2.51
CA ILE A 207 11.52 6.97 1.45
C ILE A 207 12.26 5.65 1.68
N LYS A 208 12.69 5.36 2.92
CA LYS A 208 13.35 4.08 3.26
C LYS A 208 12.48 2.88 2.90
N VAL A 209 11.19 2.92 3.23
CA VAL A 209 10.26 1.82 2.91
C VAL A 209 10.25 1.55 1.40
N SER A 210 10.16 2.60 0.59
CA SER A 210 10.19 2.47 -0.87
C SER A 210 11.53 1.91 -1.38
N ILE A 211 12.67 2.45 -0.93
CA ILE A 211 14.01 1.98 -1.35
C ILE A 211 14.25 0.52 -0.96
N LEU A 212 13.88 0.13 0.27
CA LEU A 212 14.03 -1.25 0.75
C LEU A 212 13.13 -2.21 -0.02
N TYR A 213 11.92 -1.79 -0.37
CA TYR A 213 11.04 -2.57 -1.22
C TYR A 213 11.63 -2.75 -2.63
N THR A 214 12.12 -1.67 -3.27
CA THR A 214 12.81 -1.76 -4.56
C THR A 214 14.04 -2.67 -4.51
N GLY A 215 14.86 -2.56 -3.46
CA GLY A 215 16.01 -3.46 -3.27
C GLY A 215 15.60 -4.91 -3.08
N SER A 216 14.51 -5.16 -2.34
CA SER A 216 13.95 -6.51 -2.16
C SER A 216 13.43 -7.07 -3.47
N LEU A 217 12.72 -6.26 -4.28
CA LEU A 217 12.25 -6.64 -5.62
C LEU A 217 13.42 -7.02 -6.53
N ALA A 218 14.48 -6.21 -6.56
CA ALA A 218 15.65 -6.47 -7.38
C ALA A 218 16.36 -7.78 -7.00
N LEU A 219 16.55 -8.03 -5.70
CA LEU A 219 17.15 -9.26 -5.20
C LEU A 219 16.27 -10.48 -5.49
N SER A 220 14.97 -10.39 -5.22
CA SER A 220 14.03 -11.48 -5.46
C SER A 220 13.96 -11.84 -6.95
N TYR A 221 13.92 -10.84 -7.83
CA TYR A 221 13.99 -11.02 -9.27
C TYR A 221 15.29 -11.70 -9.71
N LEU A 222 16.45 -11.26 -9.19
CA LEU A 222 17.73 -11.88 -9.51
C LEU A 222 17.75 -13.38 -9.15
N PHE A 223 17.29 -13.72 -7.95
CA PHE A 223 17.33 -15.11 -7.48
C PHE A 223 16.34 -16.01 -8.20
N LEU A 224 15.11 -15.52 -8.48
CA LEU A 224 14.04 -16.36 -9.00
C LEU A 224 13.90 -16.37 -10.52
N GLU A 225 14.36 -15.31 -11.20
CA GLU A 225 14.16 -15.16 -12.65
C GLU A 225 15.46 -15.18 -13.46
N LYS A 226 16.62 -15.02 -12.81
CA LYS A 226 17.93 -15.02 -13.48
C LYS A 226 18.86 -16.15 -13.05
N VAL A 227 18.75 -16.60 -11.79
CA VAL A 227 19.63 -17.64 -11.24
C VAL A 227 18.95 -19.01 -11.16
N ALA A 228 17.63 -19.05 -10.92
CA ALA A 228 16.82 -20.26 -10.94
C ALA A 228 16.47 -20.70 -12.37
#